data_AF-A0A965RSN0-F1
#
_entry.id   AF-A0A965RSN0-F1
#
_cell.length_a   1.000
_cell.length_b   1.000
_cell.length_c   1.000
_cell.angle_alpha   90.00
_cell.angle_beta   90.00
_cell.angle_gamma   90.00
#
_symmetry.space_group_name_H-M   'P 1'
#
loop_
_entity.id
_entity.type
_entity.pdbx_description
1 polymer ?
#
loop_
_entity_poly.entity_id
_entity_poly.type
_entity_poly.pdbx_seq_one_letter_code
_entity_poly.pdbx_strand_id
1 'polypeptide(L)'
;MPLTQSQRNQIASYKVRIESVRKDLQRLKDDKKHKSEYYGTMIKNTKDANSKRSYRQSKINAINSIVNQMESKKKEIERLKENIKNIK
;
A
#
# COMPACT_ATOMS: atom_id res chain seq x y z
N MET A 1 -2.06 2.47 36.77
CA MET A 1 -3.02 3.61 36.79
C MET A 1 -3.99 3.45 35.62
N PRO A 2 -5.28 3.79 35.76
CA PRO A 2 -6.21 3.80 34.63
C PRO A 2 -5.83 4.90 33.62
N LEU A 3 -5.99 4.62 32.33
CA LEU A 3 -5.76 5.59 31.26
C LEU A 3 -6.68 6.80 31.42
N THR A 4 -6.10 8.00 31.29
CA THR A 4 -6.84 9.27 31.24
C THR A 4 -7.73 9.35 30.00
N GLN A 5 -8.78 10.19 30.06
CA GLN A 5 -9.67 10.39 28.91
C GLN A 5 -8.92 10.89 27.65
N SER A 6 -7.91 11.75 27.85
CA SER A 6 -7.05 12.24 26.77
C SER A 6 -6.30 11.09 26.07
N GLN A 7 -5.67 10.21 26.85
CA GLN A 7 -4.97 9.03 26.32
C GLN A 7 -5.92 8.07 25.58
N ARG A 8 -7.15 7.88 26.08
CA ARG A 8 -8.18 7.07 25.40
C ARG A 8 -8.57 7.68 24.05
N ASN A 9 -8.75 8.98 23.97
CA ASN A 9 -9.08 9.69 22.73
C ASN A 9 -7.93 9.59 21.71
N GLN A 10 -6.68 9.70 22.15
CA GLN A 10 -5.51 9.53 21.29
C GLN A 10 -5.42 8.11 20.71
N ILE A 11 -5.64 7.08 21.55
CA ILE A 11 -5.67 5.68 21.09
C ILE A 11 -6.79 5.47 20.05
N ALA A 12 -7.99 6.03 20.28
CA ALA A 12 -9.09 5.93 19.34
C ALA A 12 -8.74 6.57 17.97
N SER A 13 -8.15 7.76 17.98
CA SER A 13 -7.68 8.45 16.78
C SER A 13 -6.66 7.61 15.99
N TYR A 14 -5.65 7.05 16.67
CA TYR A 14 -4.68 6.19 16.02
C TYR A 14 -5.30 4.91 15.43
N LYS A 15 -6.29 4.31 16.09
CA LYS A 15 -7.02 3.15 15.55
C LYS A 15 -7.77 3.49 14.26
N VAL A 16 -8.49 4.60 14.22
CA VAL A 16 -9.17 5.08 13.00
C VAL A 16 -8.16 5.28 11.87
N ARG A 17 -7.00 5.86 12.18
CA ARG A 17 -5.94 6.05 11.19
C ARG A 17 -5.36 4.73 10.68
N ILE A 18 -5.14 3.75 11.56
CA ILE A 18 -4.72 2.39 11.17
C ILE A 18 -5.72 1.77 10.19
N GLU A 19 -7.02 1.90 10.44
CA GLU A 19 -8.06 1.39 9.53
C GLU A 19 -8.03 2.07 8.17
N SER A 20 -7.86 3.39 8.14
CA SER A 20 -7.70 4.13 6.88
C SER A 20 -6.48 3.63 6.10
N VAL A 21 -5.32 3.49 6.75
CA VAL A 21 -4.09 3.02 6.10
C VAL A 21 -4.24 1.57 5.61
N ARG A 22 -5.00 0.72 6.32
CA ARG A 22 -5.33 -0.64 5.86
C ARG A 22 -6.20 -0.63 4.60
N LYS A 23 -7.19 0.26 4.52
CA LYS A 23 -8.01 0.42 3.30
C LYS A 23 -7.15 0.86 2.11
N ASP A 24 -6.24 1.80 2.31
CA ASP A 24 -5.31 2.23 1.27
C ASP A 24 -4.37 1.09 0.84
N LEU A 25 -3.90 0.27 1.78
CA LEU A 25 -3.08 -0.90 1.48
C LEU A 25 -3.86 -1.94 0.66
N GLN A 26 -5.16 -2.11 0.91
CA GLN A 26 -6.01 -2.97 0.09
C GLN A 26 -6.17 -2.42 -1.33
N ARG A 27 -6.43 -1.12 -1.49
CA ARG A 27 -6.49 -0.47 -2.80
C ARG A 27 -5.20 -0.66 -3.60
N LEU A 28 -4.03 -0.51 -2.96
CA LEU A 28 -2.73 -0.73 -3.62
C LEU A 28 -2.55 -2.19 -4.07
N LYS A 29 -3.09 -3.18 -3.34
CA LYS A 29 -3.07 -4.58 -3.79
C LYS A 29 -3.91 -4.78 -5.04
N ASP A 30 -5.08 -4.17 -5.08
CA ASP A 30 -5.98 -4.25 -6.22
C ASP A 30 -5.37 -3.54 -7.44
N ASP A 31 -4.79 -2.35 -7.25
CA ASP A 31 -4.05 -1.62 -8.29
C ASP A 31 -2.87 -2.43 -8.83
N LYS A 32 -2.12 -3.13 -7.97
CA LYS A 32 -1.03 -4.02 -8.40
C LYS A 32 -1.56 -5.12 -9.32
N LYS A 33 -2.70 -5.73 -8.97
CA LYS A 33 -3.35 -6.76 -9.78
C LYS A 33 -3.77 -6.19 -11.13
N HIS A 34 -4.51 -5.08 -11.13
CA HIS A 34 -4.95 -4.40 -12.35
C HIS A 34 -3.80 -3.99 -13.26
N LYS A 35 -2.72 -3.40 -12.74
CA LYS A 35 -1.53 -3.05 -13.54
C LYS A 35 -0.85 -4.28 -14.12
N SER A 36 -0.73 -5.36 -13.34
CA SER A 36 -0.13 -6.61 -13.82
C SER A 36 -0.91 -7.22 -14.98
N GLU A 37 -2.24 -7.22 -14.88
CA GLU A 37 -3.18 -7.67 -15.92
C GLU A 37 -3.10 -6.79 -17.16
N TYR A 38 -3.22 -5.46 -16.99
CA TYR A 38 -3.14 -4.48 -18.07
C TYR A 38 -1.89 -4.67 -18.93
N TYR A 39 -0.70 -4.62 -18.32
CA TYR A 39 0.54 -4.80 -19.07
C TYR A 39 0.69 -6.23 -19.61
N GLY A 40 0.15 -7.23 -18.91
CA GLY A 40 0.08 -8.60 -19.42
C GLY A 40 -0.67 -8.68 -20.75
N THR A 41 -1.83 -8.04 -20.83
CA THR A 41 -2.62 -7.93 -22.07
C THR A 41 -1.88 -7.17 -23.16
N MET A 42 -1.27 -6.03 -22.83
CA MET A 42 -0.49 -5.26 -23.81
C MET A 42 0.66 -6.09 -24.42
N ILE A 43 1.40 -6.82 -23.59
CA ILE A 43 2.50 -7.69 -24.04
C ILE A 43 1.99 -8.84 -24.93
N LYS A 44 0.84 -9.42 -24.59
CA LYS A 44 0.24 -10.52 -25.36
C LYS A 44 -0.27 -10.05 -26.72
N ASN A 45 -0.90 -8.88 -26.77
CA ASN A 45 -1.59 -8.40 -27.97
C ASN A 45 -0.66 -7.68 -28.96
N THR A 46 0.47 -7.14 -28.50
CA THR A 46 1.43 -6.52 -29.42
C THR A 46 2.21 -7.58 -30.22
N LYS A 47 2.43 -7.32 -31.50
CA LYS A 47 3.28 -8.14 -32.38
C LYS A 47 4.72 -7.62 -32.45
N ASP A 48 4.92 -6.34 -32.14
CA ASP A 48 6.22 -5.69 -32.20
C ASP A 48 7.10 -6.03 -30.99
N ALA A 49 8.34 -6.46 -31.24
CA ALA A 49 9.27 -6.90 -30.21
C ALA A 49 9.73 -5.73 -29.31
N ASN A 50 9.91 -4.54 -29.88
CA ASN A 50 10.34 -3.35 -29.14
C ASN A 50 9.25 -2.89 -28.16
N SER A 51 8.00 -2.89 -28.62
CA SER A 51 6.82 -2.60 -27.82
C SER A 51 6.66 -3.61 -26.68
N LYS A 52 6.87 -4.92 -26.94
CA LYS A 52 6.88 -5.95 -25.87
C LYS A 52 7.92 -5.65 -24.80
N ARG A 53 9.14 -5.29 -25.21
CA ARG A 53 10.21 -4.93 -24.27
C ARG A 53 9.83 -3.70 -23.44
N SER A 54 9.33 -2.65 -24.09
CA SER A 54 8.86 -1.44 -23.43
C SER A 54 7.77 -1.74 -22.39
N TYR A 55 6.72 -2.47 -22.77
CA TYR A 55 5.64 -2.84 -21.84
C TYR A 55 6.11 -3.71 -20.66
N ARG A 56 7.08 -4.61 -20.87
CA ARG A 56 7.70 -5.36 -19.76
C ARG A 56 8.39 -4.43 -18.78
N GLN A 57 9.16 -3.45 -19.28
CA GLN A 57 9.82 -2.47 -18.42
C GLN A 57 8.81 -1.59 -17.68
N SER A 58 7.79 -1.09 -18.37
CA SER A 58 6.71 -0.31 -17.75
C SER A 58 5.97 -1.12 -16.67
N LYS A 59 5.73 -2.42 -16.90
CA LYS A 59 5.15 -3.32 -15.91
C LYS A 59 6.01 -3.41 -14.65
N ILE A 60 7.30 -3.65 -14.81
CA ILE A 60 8.25 -3.74 -13.69
C ILE A 60 8.25 -2.43 -12.90
N ASN A 61 8.39 -1.29 -13.58
CA ASN A 61 8.44 0.02 -12.94
C ASN A 61 7.15 0.33 -12.17
N ALA A 62 5.98 0.06 -12.77
CA ALA A 62 4.69 0.28 -12.13
C ALA A 62 4.50 -0.63 -10.89
N ILE A 63 4.83 -1.91 -11.00
CA ILE A 63 4.73 -2.85 -9.88
C ILE A 63 5.68 -2.44 -8.75
N ASN A 64 6.93 -2.10 -9.05
CA ASN A 64 7.91 -1.67 -8.05
C ASN A 64 7.46 -0.41 -7.32
N SER A 65 6.90 0.57 -8.05
CA SER A 65 6.33 1.77 -7.44
C SER A 65 5.22 1.44 -6.43
N ILE A 66 4.28 0.57 -6.82
CA ILE A 66 3.19 0.15 -5.93
C ILE A 66 3.72 -0.62 -4.72
N VAL A 67 4.68 -1.53 -4.92
CA VAL A 67 5.30 -2.29 -3.82
C VAL A 67 5.99 -1.35 -2.82
N ASN A 68 6.72 -0.34 -3.30
CA ASN A 68 7.35 0.65 -2.44
C ASN A 68 6.32 1.46 -1.62
N GLN A 69 5.20 1.83 -2.24
CA GLN A 69 4.09 2.49 -1.53
C GLN A 69 3.46 1.58 -0.48
N MET A 70 3.26 0.29 -0.79
CA MET A 70 2.76 -0.70 0.16
C MET A 70 3.70 -0.84 1.37
N GLU A 71 5.01 -0.92 1.15
CA GLU A 71 5.99 -1.00 2.25
C GLU A 71 5.98 0.25 3.14
N SER A 72 5.88 1.45 2.55
CA SER A 72 5.71 2.68 3.32
C SER A 72 4.44 2.67 4.17
N LYS A 73 3.31 2.17 3.63
CA LYS A 73 2.05 2.07 4.35
C LYS A 73 2.09 1.01 5.47
N LYS A 74 2.78 -0.10 5.26
CA LYS A 74 3.04 -1.09 6.33
C LYS A 74 3.84 -0.47 7.48
N LYS A 75 4.91 0.27 7.16
CA LYS A 75 5.71 1.00 8.15
C LYS A 75 4.88 2.04 8.91
N GLU A 76 3.98 2.75 8.23
CA GLU A 76 3.05 3.69 8.87
C GLU A 76 2.15 2.97 9.89
N ILE A 77 1.61 1.80 9.56
CA ILE A 77 0.81 0.98 10.50
C ILE A 77 1.63 0.58 11.73
N GLU A 78 2.85 0.08 11.55
CA GLU A 78 3.68 -0.33 12.67
C GLU A 78 4.02 0.85 13.59
N ARG A 79 4.38 2.02 13.04
CA ARG A 79 4.58 3.25 13.83
C ARG A 79 3.34 3.65 14.62
N LEU A 80 2.15 3.57 14.02
CA LEU A 80 0.90 3.89 14.72
C LEU A 80 0.61 2.90 15.85
N LYS A 81 0.92 1.61 15.67
CA LYS A 81 0.80 0.60 16.73
C LYS A 81 1.79 0.86 17.87
N GLU A 82 3.04 1.22 17.55
CA GLU A 82 4.05 1.61 18.54
C GLU A 82 3.59 2.82 19.35
N ASN A 83 3.05 3.85 18.70
CA ASN A 83 2.48 5.01 19.38
C ASN A 83 1.35 4.62 20.35
N ILE A 84 0.46 3.71 19.95
CA ILE A 84 -0.59 3.19 20.85
C ILE A 84 0.04 2.43 22.03
N LYS A 85 1.08 1.62 21.78
CA LYS A 85 1.77 0.85 22.83
C LYS A 85 2.44 1.78 23.84
N ASN A 86 3.01 2.90 23.40
CA ASN A 86 3.68 3.86 24.28
C ASN A 86 2.70 4.70 25.13
N ILE A 87 1.42 4.75 24.75
CA ILE A 87 0.37 5.40 25.55
C ILE A 87 -0.20 4.44 26.62
N LYS A 88 -0.15 3.13 26.36
CA LYS A 88 -0.64 2.08 27.27
C LYS A 88 0.30 1.88 28.45
#